data_AF-A0A4S3MN18-F1
#
_entry.id   AF-A0A4S3MN18-F1
#
_cell.length_a   1.000
_cell.length_b   1.000
_cell.length_c   1.000
_cell.angle_alpha   90.00
_cell.angle_beta   90.00
_cell.angle_gamma   90.00
#
_symmetry.space_group_name_H-M   'P 1'
#
loop_
_entity.id
_entity.type
_entity.pdbx_description
1 polymer ?
#
loop_
_entity_poly.entity_id
_entity_poly.type
_entity_poly.pdbx_seq_one_letter_code
_entity_poly.pdbx_strand_id
1 'polypeptide(L)'
;MARALKPAPRYQAAWLPGGRLHLNHGPMDLVIGADGPGAEAGFSRAISRFDGLLEELVAELPALRKPDAPLAGPVARAMGQAVAPFRPAFVTPMAAVAGAVADAVLAALIAGPGISRAYVNNGGDIALHLTAGQSYAVAIGRSGQTARVAHGAGVGGIATSGWRGRSQSLGIADAVTVLAPTAAMADAAATMIANAVDLPGHPAITRRPAHEVKADSDLGFRHVTVDVAPLSRRDASRALDTGAAFADTCLGRGLILGAALFLQSETRILGRAVLPAAPPEAPHG
;
A
#
# COMPACT_ATOMS: atom_id res chain seq x y z
N MET A 1 29.75 25.21 28.60
CA MET A 1 29.55 24.29 27.45
C MET A 1 28.19 24.59 26.84
N ALA A 2 28.16 25.27 25.70
CA ALA A 2 26.92 25.55 24.99
C ALA A 2 26.39 24.23 24.39
N ARG A 3 25.22 23.79 24.86
CA ARG A 3 24.49 22.66 24.27
C ARG A 3 24.09 23.10 22.87
N ALA A 4 24.76 22.58 21.84
CA ALA A 4 24.36 22.82 20.46
C ALA A 4 22.88 22.45 20.34
N LEU A 5 22.03 23.44 20.06
CA LEU A 5 20.63 23.22 19.74
C LEU A 5 20.61 22.27 18.53
N LYS A 6 20.05 21.06 18.71
CA LYS A 6 19.76 20.20 17.58
C LYS A 6 18.92 21.04 16.59
N PRO A 7 19.25 21.05 15.29
CA PRO A 7 18.41 21.70 14.31
C PRO A 7 16.98 21.16 14.44
N ALA A 8 15.99 22.03 14.23
CA ALA A 8 14.59 21.63 14.30
C ALA A 8 14.35 20.41 13.38
N PRO A 9 13.58 19.41 13.83
CA PRO A 9 13.29 18.25 13.00
C PRO A 9 12.61 18.71 11.71
N ARG A 10 13.01 18.12 10.57
CA ARG A 10 12.43 18.42 9.24
C ARG A 10 11.06 17.76 9.02
N TYR A 11 10.60 16.97 9.99
CA TYR A 11 9.31 16.31 10.01
C TYR A 11 8.40 16.90 11.08
N GLN A 12 7.10 16.73 10.91
CA GLN A 12 6.08 17.06 11.89
C GLN A 12 5.63 15.80 12.62
N ALA A 13 5.44 15.90 13.93
CA ALA A 13 4.88 14.83 14.76
C ALA A 13 3.75 15.39 15.63
N ALA A 14 2.59 14.75 15.60
CA ALA A 14 1.43 15.16 16.38
C ALA A 14 0.68 13.94 16.92
N TRP A 15 0.06 14.11 18.08
CA TRP A 15 -0.86 13.11 18.62
C TRP A 15 -2.28 13.37 18.12
N LEU A 16 -2.92 12.33 17.61
CA LEU A 16 -4.32 12.32 17.21
C LEU A 16 -5.21 11.74 18.31
N PRO A 17 -6.52 12.03 18.30
CA PRO A 17 -7.47 11.37 19.18
C PRO A 17 -7.39 9.84 19.11
N GLY A 18 -7.54 9.20 20.26
CA GLY A 18 -7.43 7.75 20.41
C GLY A 18 -5.99 7.23 20.55
N GLY A 19 -5.03 8.09 20.94
CA GLY A 19 -3.66 7.67 21.23
C GLY A 19 -2.84 7.29 19.98
N ARG A 20 -3.23 7.82 18.82
CA ARG A 20 -2.55 7.56 17.54
C ARG A 20 -1.51 8.63 17.27
N LEU A 21 -0.37 8.22 16.73
CA LEU A 21 0.71 9.12 16.34
C LEU A 21 0.56 9.47 14.85
N HIS A 22 0.67 10.74 14.52
CA HIS A 22 0.78 11.25 13.16
C HIS A 22 2.19 11.74 12.90
N LEU A 23 2.82 11.27 11.82
CA LEU A 23 4.13 11.71 11.35
C LEU A 23 4.04 12.16 9.90
N ASN A 24 4.55 13.35 9.60
CA ASN A 24 4.53 13.91 8.26
C ASN A 24 5.92 14.45 7.85
N HIS A 25 6.37 14.11 6.64
CA HIS A 25 7.55 14.71 6.02
C HIS A 25 7.42 14.65 4.50
N GLY A 26 7.14 15.80 3.88
CA GLY A 26 6.93 15.90 2.43
C GLY A 26 5.75 15.02 1.98
N PRO A 27 5.96 14.04 1.08
CA PRO A 27 4.89 13.16 0.61
C PRO A 27 4.56 12.00 1.57
N MET A 28 5.39 11.77 2.61
CA MET A 28 5.14 10.71 3.59
C MET A 28 4.21 11.23 4.68
N ASP A 29 3.09 10.54 4.88
CA ASP A 29 2.04 10.92 5.81
C ASP A 29 1.51 9.69 6.55
N LEU A 30 2.03 9.46 7.76
CA LEU A 30 1.86 8.23 8.51
C LEU A 30 0.90 8.44 9.68
N VAL A 31 -0.12 7.59 9.77
CA VAL A 31 -0.94 7.42 10.97
C VAL A 31 -0.61 6.07 11.60
N ILE A 32 -0.17 6.10 12.86
CA ILE A 32 0.39 4.96 13.56
C ILE A 32 -0.46 4.68 14.81
N GLY A 33 -0.86 3.43 14.99
CA GLY A 33 -1.52 2.94 16.19
C GLY A 33 -0.82 1.72 16.75
N ALA A 34 -0.78 1.60 18.08
CA ALA A 34 -0.22 0.45 18.78
C ALA A 34 -0.95 0.24 20.09
N ASP A 35 -1.24 -1.03 20.40
CA ASP A 35 -1.86 -1.44 21.66
C ASP A 35 -0.87 -2.24 22.49
N GLY A 36 -0.98 -2.11 23.82
CA GLY A 36 -0.16 -2.82 24.80
C GLY A 36 0.80 -1.92 25.58
N PRO A 37 1.38 -2.41 26.69
CA PRO A 37 2.22 -1.62 27.59
C PRO A 37 3.51 -1.08 26.93
N GLY A 38 3.94 -1.66 25.80
CA GLY A 38 5.11 -1.22 25.05
C GLY A 38 4.85 -0.10 24.04
N ALA A 39 3.60 0.36 23.89
CA ALA A 39 3.22 1.28 22.83
C ALA A 39 3.97 2.62 22.88
N GLU A 40 4.08 3.26 24.05
CA GLU A 40 4.76 4.55 24.20
C GLU A 40 6.25 4.50 23.78
N ALA A 41 6.97 3.48 24.26
CA ALA A 41 8.35 3.24 23.86
C ALA A 41 8.45 2.89 22.36
N GLY A 42 7.44 2.20 21.82
CA GLY A 42 7.30 1.93 20.39
C GLY A 42 7.17 3.19 19.55
N PHE A 43 6.27 4.11 19.92
CA PHE A 43 6.09 5.38 19.21
C PHE A 43 7.40 6.19 19.18
N SER A 44 8.16 6.19 20.26
CA SER A 44 9.49 6.83 20.31
C SER A 44 10.47 6.22 19.30
N ARG A 45 10.46 4.89 19.11
CA ARG A 45 11.27 4.22 18.08
C ARG A 45 10.79 4.53 16.67
N ALA A 46 9.47 4.58 16.46
CA ALA A 46 8.87 4.93 15.17
C ALA A 46 9.27 6.34 14.74
N ILE A 47 9.19 7.32 15.65
CA ILE A 47 9.67 8.70 15.43
C ILE A 47 11.15 8.69 15.05
N SER A 48 11.97 7.97 15.81
CA SER A 48 13.42 7.89 15.56
C SER A 48 13.75 7.27 14.20
N ARG A 49 12.96 6.29 13.74
CA ARG A 49 13.14 5.69 12.40
C ARG A 49 12.68 6.61 11.28
N PHE A 50 11.65 7.41 11.52
CA PHE A 50 11.08 8.33 10.53
C PHE A 50 12.00 9.52 10.27
N ASP A 51 12.75 9.96 11.29
CA ASP A 51 13.77 11.00 11.14
C ASP A 51 14.87 10.58 10.15
N GLY A 52 15.10 11.40 9.11
CA GLY A 52 16.05 11.13 8.02
C GLY A 52 15.60 10.11 6.96
N LEU A 53 14.41 9.49 7.08
CA LEU A 53 13.93 8.50 6.12
C LEU A 53 13.66 9.09 4.73
N LEU A 54 13.17 10.34 4.66
CA LEU A 54 12.94 10.97 3.36
C LEU A 54 14.27 11.19 2.63
N GLU A 55 15.28 11.68 3.34
CA GLU A 55 16.61 11.93 2.80
C GLU A 55 17.28 10.65 2.32
N GLU A 56 17.12 9.53 3.05
CA GLU A 56 17.56 8.19 2.61
C GLU A 56 16.97 7.85 1.23
N LEU A 57 15.66 8.03 1.06
CA LEU A 57 14.96 7.71 -0.20
C LEU A 57 15.29 8.71 -1.32
N VAL A 58 15.41 10.00 -1.01
CA VAL A 58 15.76 11.04 -1.98
C VAL A 58 17.17 10.82 -2.54
N ALA A 59 18.12 10.39 -1.71
CA ALA A 59 19.48 10.06 -2.14
C ALA A 59 19.51 8.95 -3.20
N GLU A 60 18.58 8.00 -3.14
CA GLU A 60 18.46 6.89 -4.10
C GLU A 60 17.38 7.08 -5.16
N LEU A 61 16.66 8.21 -5.15
CA LEU A 61 15.52 8.45 -6.04
C LEU A 61 15.84 8.24 -7.54
N PRO A 62 17.00 8.66 -8.08
CA PRO A 62 17.34 8.39 -9.48
C PRO A 62 17.44 6.89 -9.82
N ALA A 63 17.81 6.04 -8.87
CA ALA A 63 17.85 4.59 -9.02
C ALA A 63 16.44 3.99 -8.83
N LEU A 64 15.69 4.45 -7.83
CA LEU A 64 14.33 3.99 -7.56
C LEU A 64 13.35 4.22 -8.71
N ARG A 65 13.60 5.22 -9.56
CA ARG A 65 12.81 5.51 -10.78
C ARG A 65 13.18 4.64 -11.99
N LYS A 66 14.06 3.65 -11.84
CA LYS A 66 14.50 2.75 -12.91
C LYS A 66 14.20 1.30 -12.53
N PRO A 67 13.70 0.46 -13.46
CA PRO A 67 13.37 -0.94 -13.15
C PRO A 67 14.53 -1.75 -12.57
N ASP A 68 15.76 -1.59 -13.07
CA ASP A 68 16.89 -2.50 -12.79
C ASP A 68 18.12 -1.78 -12.24
N ALA A 69 17.95 -0.63 -11.59
CA ALA A 69 19.07 0.06 -10.96
C ALA A 69 19.48 -0.64 -9.64
N PRO A 70 20.79 -0.63 -9.29
CA PRO A 70 21.25 -1.11 -8.00
C PRO A 70 20.73 -0.22 -6.87
N LEU A 71 20.33 -0.84 -5.75
CA LEU A 71 19.76 -0.19 -4.56
C LEU A 71 20.57 -0.58 -3.31
N ALA A 72 20.91 0.40 -2.49
CA ALA A 72 21.83 0.27 -1.36
C ALA A 72 21.17 0.48 0.01
N GLY A 73 20.11 1.27 0.11
CA GLY A 73 19.36 1.48 1.35
C GLY A 73 18.48 0.27 1.68
N PRO A 74 18.25 -0.04 2.96
CA PRO A 74 17.36 -1.14 3.35
C PRO A 74 15.94 -0.96 2.80
N VAL A 75 15.39 0.26 2.84
CA VAL A 75 14.04 0.54 2.31
C VAL A 75 14.02 0.43 0.79
N ALA A 76 15.02 1.01 0.12
CA ALA A 76 15.17 0.91 -1.33
C ALA A 76 15.27 -0.56 -1.79
N ARG A 77 16.08 -1.39 -1.12
CA ARG A 77 16.15 -2.83 -1.42
C ARG A 77 14.81 -3.53 -1.21
N ALA A 78 14.07 -3.22 -0.15
CA ALA A 78 12.75 -3.79 0.09
C ALA A 78 11.78 -3.43 -1.05
N MET A 79 11.81 -2.18 -1.53
CA MET A 79 11.04 -1.74 -2.70
C MET A 79 11.42 -2.55 -3.95
N GLY A 80 12.73 -2.68 -4.22
CA GLY A 80 13.24 -3.47 -5.35
C GLY A 80 12.83 -4.95 -5.29
N GLN A 81 12.87 -5.56 -4.11
CA GLN A 81 12.44 -6.93 -3.87
C GLN A 81 10.94 -7.11 -4.08
N ALA A 82 10.12 -6.14 -3.64
CA ALA A 82 8.68 -6.17 -3.80
C ALA A 82 8.26 -6.12 -5.28
N VAL A 83 8.96 -5.33 -6.11
CA VAL A 83 8.60 -5.19 -7.53
C VAL A 83 9.21 -6.27 -8.43
N ALA A 84 10.29 -6.93 -7.99
CA ALA A 84 11.02 -7.90 -8.79
C ALA A 84 10.17 -9.04 -9.39
N PRO A 85 9.16 -9.62 -8.67
CA PRO A 85 8.34 -10.71 -9.20
C PRO A 85 7.45 -10.32 -10.38
N PHE A 86 7.21 -9.03 -10.64
CA PHE A 86 6.33 -8.57 -11.71
C PHE A 86 7.04 -8.39 -13.06
N ARG A 87 8.36 -8.53 -13.10
CA ARG A 87 9.12 -8.55 -14.36
C ARG A 87 8.68 -9.75 -15.23
N PRO A 88 8.63 -9.61 -16.57
CA PRO A 88 9.15 -8.51 -17.38
C PRO A 88 8.19 -7.32 -17.59
N ALA A 89 7.02 -7.29 -16.92
CA ALA A 89 6.15 -6.12 -16.99
C ALA A 89 6.89 -4.89 -16.44
N PHE A 90 6.63 -3.72 -17.03
CA PHE A 90 7.24 -2.49 -16.57
C PHE A 90 6.76 -2.14 -15.16
N VAL A 91 7.72 -2.01 -14.24
CA VAL A 91 7.51 -1.53 -12.89
C VAL A 91 8.83 -0.92 -12.40
N THR A 92 8.75 0.15 -11.64
CA THR A 92 9.91 0.71 -10.93
C THR A 92 9.72 0.46 -9.43
N PRO A 93 10.79 0.42 -8.63
CA PRO A 93 10.69 0.40 -7.17
C PRO A 93 9.71 1.42 -6.57
N MET A 94 9.46 2.55 -7.25
CA MET A 94 8.49 3.56 -6.79
C MET A 94 7.08 3.01 -6.55
N ALA A 95 6.70 1.90 -7.20
CA ALA A 95 5.42 1.22 -7.00
C ALA A 95 5.25 0.57 -5.61
N ALA A 96 6.30 0.53 -4.78
CA ALA A 96 6.28 -0.06 -3.44
C ALA A 96 6.66 0.94 -2.33
N VAL A 97 6.81 2.22 -2.66
CA VAL A 97 7.43 3.21 -1.76
C VAL A 97 6.64 3.41 -0.47
N ALA A 98 5.32 3.52 -0.55
CA ALA A 98 4.48 3.85 0.59
C ALA A 98 4.41 2.65 1.54
N GLY A 99 4.23 1.46 0.96
CA GLY A 99 4.27 0.19 1.70
C GLY A 99 5.62 -0.08 2.36
N ALA A 100 6.74 0.12 1.66
CA ALA A 100 8.07 -0.12 2.23
C ALA A 100 8.41 0.85 3.37
N VAL A 101 7.97 2.11 3.28
CA VAL A 101 8.07 3.09 4.38
C VAL A 101 7.25 2.62 5.59
N ALA A 102 6.02 2.15 5.36
CA ALA A 102 5.17 1.65 6.43
C ALA A 102 5.79 0.42 7.13
N ASP A 103 6.31 -0.54 6.36
CA ASP A 103 7.03 -1.72 6.87
C ASP A 103 8.25 -1.31 7.71
N ALA A 104 9.05 -0.37 7.24
CA ALA A 104 10.26 0.09 7.93
C ALA A 104 9.95 0.76 9.28
N VAL A 105 8.92 1.60 9.33
CA VAL A 105 8.50 2.26 10.56
C VAL A 105 7.82 1.28 11.51
N LEU A 106 7.04 0.33 10.99
CA LEU A 106 6.44 -0.73 11.80
C LEU A 106 7.51 -1.60 12.45
N ALA A 107 8.55 -1.98 11.69
CA ALA A 107 9.66 -2.78 12.22
C ALA A 107 10.34 -2.08 13.41
N ALA A 108 10.55 -0.77 13.33
CA ALA A 108 11.09 0.01 14.45
C ALA A 108 10.11 0.10 15.63
N LEU A 109 8.82 0.33 15.35
CA LEU A 109 7.75 0.37 16.35
C LEU A 109 7.74 -0.90 17.20
N ILE A 110 7.86 -2.08 16.58
CA ILE A 110 7.75 -3.39 17.25
C ILE A 110 9.09 -4.00 17.67
N ALA A 111 10.21 -3.29 17.53
CA ALA A 111 11.53 -3.80 17.90
C ALA A 111 11.72 -4.04 19.42
N GLY A 112 10.77 -3.59 20.25
CA GLY A 112 10.74 -3.83 21.69
C GLY A 112 9.50 -4.65 22.10
N PRO A 113 9.47 -5.18 23.33
CA PRO A 113 8.38 -6.01 23.82
C PRO A 113 7.12 -5.19 24.12
N GLY A 114 6.01 -5.90 24.32
CA GLY A 114 4.80 -5.33 24.94
C GLY A 114 3.83 -4.65 23.99
N ILE A 115 4.00 -4.79 22.67
CA ILE A 115 2.99 -4.41 21.67
C ILE A 115 2.20 -5.66 21.29
N SER A 116 0.88 -5.65 21.48
CA SER A 116 0.00 -6.77 21.13
C SER A 116 -0.47 -6.67 19.68
N ARG A 117 -0.77 -5.48 19.20
CA ARG A 117 -1.04 -5.19 17.80
C ARG A 117 -0.65 -3.77 17.44
N ALA A 118 -0.24 -3.56 16.21
CA ALA A 118 0.08 -2.24 15.69
C ALA A 118 -0.21 -2.15 14.20
N TYR A 119 -0.36 -0.91 13.72
CA TYR A 119 -0.38 -0.60 12.32
C TYR A 119 0.37 0.69 12.03
N VAL A 120 0.92 0.78 10.82
CA VAL A 120 1.45 2.01 10.24
C VAL A 120 0.74 2.22 8.91
N ASN A 121 -0.10 3.25 8.81
CA ASN A 121 -0.81 3.60 7.59
C ASN A 121 -0.14 4.80 6.93
N ASN A 122 0.41 4.62 5.73
CA ASN A 122 0.95 5.69 4.89
C ASN A 122 -0.06 6.06 3.78
N GLY A 123 -1.21 6.59 4.20
CA GLY A 123 -2.37 6.91 3.36
C GLY A 123 -3.24 5.70 2.95
N GLY A 124 -2.83 4.96 1.92
CA GLY A 124 -3.55 3.78 1.39
C GLY A 124 -2.85 2.44 1.67
N ASP A 125 -1.64 2.51 2.22
CA ASP A 125 -0.69 1.41 2.34
C ASP A 125 -0.37 1.20 3.81
N ILE A 126 -0.74 0.04 4.33
CA ILE A 126 -0.83 -0.25 5.76
C ILE A 126 0.02 -1.47 6.08
N ALA A 127 1.05 -1.28 6.90
CA ALA A 127 1.78 -2.39 7.52
C ALA A 127 1.08 -2.79 8.82
N LEU A 128 0.97 -4.10 9.09
CA LEU A 128 0.27 -4.66 10.24
C LEU A 128 1.17 -5.55 11.08
N HIS A 129 1.01 -5.43 12.40
CA HIS A 129 1.53 -6.38 13.38
C HIS A 129 0.38 -6.90 14.25
N LEU A 130 0.28 -8.21 14.39
CA LEU A 130 -0.72 -8.89 15.20
C LEU A 130 -0.05 -10.03 15.98
N THR A 131 -0.18 -10.03 17.30
CA THR A 131 0.15 -11.19 18.15
C THR A 131 -1.06 -12.13 18.32
N ALA A 132 -0.84 -13.29 18.93
CA ALA A 132 -1.90 -14.29 19.15
C ALA A 132 -3.15 -13.68 19.80
N GLY A 133 -4.33 -14.02 19.27
CA GLY A 133 -5.63 -13.52 19.73
C GLY A 133 -6.00 -12.13 19.21
N GLN A 134 -5.12 -11.41 18.52
CA GLN A 134 -5.39 -10.08 17.99
C GLN A 134 -5.96 -10.13 16.56
N SER A 135 -6.76 -9.12 16.21
CA SER A 135 -7.25 -8.89 14.86
C SER A 135 -7.58 -7.43 14.59
N TYR A 136 -7.68 -7.08 13.31
CA TYR A 136 -8.21 -5.81 12.80
C TYR A 136 -9.41 -6.06 11.87
N ALA A 137 -10.36 -5.14 11.89
CA ALA A 137 -11.35 -4.99 10.82
C ALA A 137 -10.80 -3.97 9.81
N VAL A 138 -10.74 -4.36 8.54
CA VAL A 138 -10.11 -3.59 7.46
C VAL A 138 -11.16 -3.30 6.42
N ALA A 139 -11.33 -2.03 6.04
CA ALA A 139 -12.24 -1.65 4.96
C ALA A 139 -11.68 -2.10 3.60
N ILE A 140 -12.55 -2.64 2.75
CA ILE A 140 -12.19 -3.15 1.42
C ILE A 140 -12.74 -2.21 0.33
N GLY A 141 -11.83 -1.50 -0.33
CA GLY A 141 -12.16 -0.49 -1.33
C GLY A 141 -13.16 0.55 -0.82
N ARG A 142 -14.10 0.95 -1.69
CA ARG A 142 -15.16 1.93 -1.38
C ARG A 142 -16.53 1.29 -1.15
N SER A 143 -16.58 -0.03 -1.02
CA SER A 143 -17.83 -0.80 -0.99
C SER A 143 -18.56 -0.77 0.36
N GLY A 144 -17.92 -0.23 1.42
CA GLY A 144 -18.40 -0.36 2.79
C GLY A 144 -18.21 -1.76 3.39
N GLN A 145 -17.64 -2.71 2.64
CA GLN A 145 -17.32 -4.04 3.14
C GLN A 145 -16.09 -3.99 4.05
N THR A 146 -16.06 -4.89 5.03
CA THR A 146 -14.92 -5.08 5.91
C THR A 146 -14.45 -6.53 5.88
N ALA A 147 -13.13 -6.72 5.83
CA ALA A 147 -12.48 -8.01 6.02
C ALA A 147 -11.87 -8.05 7.43
N ARG A 148 -11.90 -9.21 8.07
CA ARG A 148 -11.22 -9.43 9.35
C ARG A 148 -9.84 -10.02 9.10
N VAL A 149 -8.80 -9.28 9.48
CA VAL A 149 -7.42 -9.75 9.47
C VAL A 149 -7.03 -10.18 10.87
N ALA A 150 -6.89 -11.48 11.08
CA ALA A 150 -6.49 -12.06 12.37
C ALA A 150 -5.04 -12.54 12.35
N HIS A 151 -4.45 -12.66 13.55
CA HIS A 151 -3.17 -13.34 13.69
C HIS A 151 -3.21 -14.75 13.06
N GLY A 152 -2.12 -15.16 12.41
CA GLY A 152 -2.04 -16.43 11.68
C GLY A 152 -2.57 -16.38 10.25
N ALA A 153 -3.24 -15.30 9.83
CA ALA A 153 -3.70 -15.15 8.43
C ALA A 153 -2.56 -14.90 7.42
N GLY A 154 -1.32 -14.65 7.88
CA GLY A 154 -0.16 -14.34 7.05
C GLY A 154 -0.14 -12.93 6.47
N VAL A 155 -1.15 -12.10 6.77
CA VAL A 155 -1.26 -10.72 6.27
C VAL A 155 -0.41 -9.79 7.13
N GLY A 156 0.66 -9.28 6.55
CA GLY A 156 1.49 -8.21 7.15
C GLY A 156 1.31 -6.85 6.47
N GLY A 157 0.62 -6.81 5.32
CA GLY A 157 0.40 -5.60 4.56
C GLY A 157 -0.94 -5.54 3.83
N ILE A 158 -1.48 -4.33 3.73
CA ILE A 158 -2.63 -4.00 2.89
C ILE A 158 -2.28 -2.78 2.06
N ALA A 159 -2.70 -2.74 0.80
CA ALA A 159 -2.53 -1.56 -0.05
C ALA A 159 -3.77 -1.32 -0.90
N THR A 160 -4.01 -0.07 -1.29
CA THR A 160 -5.08 0.27 -2.22
C THR A 160 -4.59 1.20 -3.33
N SER A 161 -4.73 0.74 -4.58
CA SER A 161 -4.34 1.50 -5.77
C SER A 161 -5.52 1.72 -6.71
N GLY A 162 -5.48 2.75 -7.55
CA GLY A 162 -6.54 3.06 -8.50
C GLY A 162 -6.29 4.39 -9.21
N TRP A 163 -6.97 4.63 -10.34
CA TRP A 163 -6.70 5.81 -11.18
C TRP A 163 -7.08 7.14 -10.52
N ARG A 164 -7.99 7.11 -9.53
CA ARG A 164 -8.38 8.26 -8.70
C ARG A 164 -7.51 8.41 -7.44
N GLY A 165 -6.47 7.58 -7.31
CA GLY A 165 -5.57 7.59 -6.17
C GLY A 165 -4.57 8.76 -6.21
N ARG A 166 -3.63 8.76 -5.26
CA ARG A 166 -2.55 9.74 -5.19
C ARG A 166 -1.46 9.53 -6.26
N SER A 167 -1.40 8.32 -6.82
CA SER A 167 -0.41 7.90 -7.82
C SER A 167 -1.06 7.76 -9.19
N GLN A 168 -0.29 8.03 -10.25
CA GLN A 168 -0.74 7.84 -11.62
C GLN A 168 -0.90 6.34 -11.92
N SER A 169 -1.99 5.96 -12.60
CA SER A 169 -2.25 4.58 -12.99
C SER A 169 -2.31 4.46 -14.52
N LEU A 170 -1.84 3.32 -15.03
CA LEU A 170 -1.95 2.95 -16.45
C LEU A 170 -3.33 2.36 -16.77
N GLY A 171 -3.93 1.68 -15.79
CA GLY A 171 -5.24 1.06 -15.91
C GLY A 171 -6.38 1.99 -15.48
N ILE A 172 -7.56 1.41 -15.31
CA ILE A 172 -8.82 2.14 -15.06
C ILE A 172 -9.55 1.71 -13.79
N ALA A 173 -8.99 0.82 -12.97
CA ALA A 173 -9.64 0.43 -11.71
C ALA A 173 -9.87 1.64 -10.79
N ASP A 174 -11.09 1.80 -10.28
CA ASP A 174 -11.40 2.85 -9.30
C ASP A 174 -10.66 2.59 -7.98
N ALA A 175 -10.59 1.31 -7.60
CA ALA A 175 -9.81 0.83 -6.47
C ALA A 175 -9.46 -0.65 -6.64
N VAL A 176 -8.26 -1.03 -6.22
CA VAL A 176 -7.80 -2.40 -6.02
C VAL A 176 -7.18 -2.46 -4.63
N THR A 177 -7.82 -3.18 -3.72
CA THR A 177 -7.28 -3.44 -2.38
C THR A 177 -6.62 -4.82 -2.38
N VAL A 178 -5.37 -4.90 -1.94
CA VAL A 178 -4.58 -6.15 -1.87
C VAL A 178 -4.15 -6.42 -0.44
N LEU A 179 -4.21 -7.68 -0.04
CA LEU A 179 -3.63 -8.19 1.22
C LEU A 179 -2.41 -9.05 0.87
N ALA A 180 -1.28 -8.81 1.51
CA ALA A 180 -0.02 -9.51 1.24
C ALA A 180 0.82 -9.72 2.53
N PRO A 181 1.90 -10.54 2.46
CA PRO A 181 2.79 -10.75 3.60
C PRO A 181 3.51 -9.50 4.11
N THR A 182 3.70 -8.48 3.26
CA THR A 182 4.31 -7.19 3.63
C THR A 182 3.55 -6.04 2.96
N ALA A 183 3.64 -4.82 3.51
CA ALA A 183 2.99 -3.66 2.90
C ALA A 183 3.66 -3.29 1.57
N ALA A 184 4.99 -3.43 1.46
CA ALA A 184 5.70 -3.21 0.19
C ALA A 184 5.20 -4.13 -0.93
N MET A 185 4.98 -5.42 -0.64
CA MET A 185 4.43 -6.36 -1.63
C MET A 185 2.98 -6.02 -1.97
N ALA A 186 2.17 -5.66 -0.96
CA ALA A 186 0.79 -5.25 -1.19
C ALA A 186 0.72 -4.03 -2.13
N ASP A 187 1.54 -3.00 -1.91
CA ASP A 187 1.60 -1.74 -2.67
C ASP A 187 1.96 -2.02 -4.14
N ALA A 188 3.06 -2.76 -4.36
CA ALA A 188 3.48 -3.18 -5.69
C ALA A 188 2.39 -4.00 -6.41
N ALA A 189 1.82 -4.99 -5.73
CA ALA A 189 0.78 -5.85 -6.30
C ALA A 189 -0.50 -5.08 -6.61
N ALA A 190 -0.95 -4.18 -5.73
CA ALA A 190 -2.13 -3.35 -5.94
C ALA A 190 -1.94 -2.47 -7.18
N THR A 191 -0.77 -1.84 -7.33
CA THR A 191 -0.41 -1.06 -8.52
C THR A 191 -0.43 -1.91 -9.79
N MET A 192 0.17 -3.10 -9.77
CA MET A 192 0.22 -3.96 -10.97
C MET A 192 -1.15 -4.53 -11.34
N ILE A 193 -1.96 -4.93 -10.36
CA ILE A 193 -3.32 -5.42 -10.59
C ILE A 193 -4.23 -4.28 -11.08
N ALA A 194 -4.13 -3.08 -10.50
CA ALA A 194 -4.88 -1.91 -10.97
C ALA A 194 -4.53 -1.56 -12.42
N ASN A 195 -3.24 -1.65 -12.80
CA ASN A 195 -2.80 -1.44 -14.17
C ASN A 195 -3.30 -2.54 -15.13
N ALA A 196 -3.52 -3.77 -14.65
CA ALA A 196 -4.07 -4.87 -15.45
C ALA A 196 -5.60 -4.77 -15.66
N VAL A 197 -6.32 -4.02 -14.83
CA VAL A 197 -7.71 -3.64 -15.10
C VAL A 197 -7.71 -2.54 -16.15
N ASP A 198 -7.86 -2.92 -17.42
CA ASP A 198 -7.75 -1.97 -18.52
C ASP A 198 -8.64 -2.29 -19.73
N LEU A 199 -8.89 -1.27 -20.56
CA LEU A 199 -9.51 -1.38 -21.89
C LEU A 199 -8.73 -0.49 -22.88
N PRO A 200 -7.67 -1.03 -23.51
CA PRO A 200 -6.88 -0.27 -24.48
C PRO A 200 -7.73 0.26 -25.63
N GLY A 201 -7.56 1.54 -25.98
CA GLY A 201 -8.24 2.18 -27.11
C GLY A 201 -9.73 2.47 -26.93
N HIS A 202 -10.31 2.20 -25.75
CA HIS A 202 -11.73 2.43 -25.51
C HIS A 202 -12.05 3.94 -25.44
N PRO A 203 -13.06 4.44 -26.16
CA PRO A 203 -13.33 5.89 -26.31
C PRO A 203 -13.77 6.57 -25.01
N ALA A 204 -14.29 5.81 -24.05
CA ALA A 204 -14.67 6.34 -22.74
C ALA A 204 -13.47 6.60 -21.80
N ILE A 205 -12.23 6.33 -22.22
CA ILE A 205 -11.06 6.48 -21.37
C ILE A 205 -10.12 7.52 -21.96
N THR A 206 -9.92 8.61 -21.23
CA THR A 206 -8.98 9.65 -21.60
C THR A 206 -7.64 9.35 -20.94
N ARG A 207 -6.57 9.34 -21.75
CA ARG A 207 -5.20 9.17 -21.26
C ARG A 207 -4.29 10.27 -21.78
N ARG A 208 -3.24 10.57 -21.02
CA ARG A 208 -2.17 11.51 -21.39
C ARG A 208 -0.82 10.93 -20.97
N PRO A 209 0.29 11.30 -21.62
CA PRO A 209 1.62 10.93 -21.15
C PRO A 209 1.85 11.36 -19.70
N ALA A 210 2.45 10.49 -18.90
CA ALA A 210 2.58 10.69 -17.45
C ALA A 210 3.33 11.98 -17.10
N HIS A 211 4.38 12.31 -17.85
CA HIS A 211 5.16 13.53 -17.68
C HIS A 211 4.38 14.83 -17.97
N GLU A 212 3.32 14.80 -18.79
CA GLU A 212 2.46 15.97 -19.02
C GLU A 212 1.46 16.22 -17.89
N VAL A 213 1.15 15.17 -17.12
CA VAL A 213 0.28 15.26 -15.94
C VAL A 213 1.11 15.57 -14.69
N LYS A 214 2.30 14.98 -14.58
CA LYS A 214 3.26 15.20 -13.50
C LYS A 214 4.69 15.15 -14.05
N ALA A 215 5.37 16.30 -14.11
CA ALA A 215 6.65 16.47 -14.79
C ALA A 215 7.75 15.47 -14.35
N ASP A 216 7.78 15.08 -13.08
CA ASP A 216 8.80 14.21 -12.50
C ASP A 216 8.35 12.73 -12.37
N SER A 217 7.34 12.32 -13.14
CA SER A 217 6.81 10.96 -13.14
C SER A 217 7.84 9.91 -13.58
N ASP A 218 7.94 8.82 -12.83
CA ASP A 218 8.76 7.65 -13.17
C ASP A 218 8.17 6.83 -14.33
N LEU A 219 6.90 7.06 -14.68
CA LEU A 219 6.24 6.41 -15.81
C LEU A 219 6.64 7.03 -17.17
N GLY A 220 7.14 8.28 -17.16
CA GLY A 220 7.69 8.98 -18.34
C GLY A 220 6.68 9.22 -19.47
N PHE A 221 6.93 8.63 -20.64
CA PHE A 221 6.07 8.75 -21.83
C PHE A 221 4.84 7.83 -21.79
N ARG A 222 4.72 6.97 -20.78
CA ARG A 222 3.58 6.05 -20.66
C ARG A 222 2.29 6.83 -20.46
N HIS A 223 1.24 6.37 -21.11
CA HIS A 223 -0.07 6.98 -21.01
C HIS A 223 -0.75 6.56 -19.71
N VAL A 224 -1.12 7.55 -18.91
CA VAL A 224 -1.82 7.37 -17.64
C VAL A 224 -3.26 7.81 -17.79
N THR A 225 -4.16 7.15 -17.06
CA THR A 225 -5.58 7.46 -17.04
C THR A 225 -5.81 8.81 -16.35
N VAL A 226 -6.51 9.72 -17.04
CA VAL A 226 -6.90 11.03 -16.50
C VAL A 226 -8.41 11.16 -16.34
N ASP A 227 -9.19 10.42 -17.11
CA ASP A 227 -10.63 10.33 -16.96
C ASP A 227 -11.18 8.99 -17.47
N VAL A 228 -12.23 8.50 -16.80
CA VAL A 228 -12.97 7.29 -17.17
C VAL A 228 -14.46 7.63 -17.15
N ALA A 229 -15.03 7.85 -18.32
CA ALA A 229 -16.46 8.07 -18.50
C ALA A 229 -17.26 6.78 -18.22
N PRO A 230 -18.60 6.87 -18.06
CA PRO A 230 -19.44 5.69 -17.80
C PRO A 230 -19.20 4.57 -18.82
N LEU A 231 -18.96 3.37 -18.31
CA LEU A 231 -18.74 2.16 -19.11
C LEU A 231 -20.01 1.34 -19.13
N SER A 232 -20.20 0.55 -20.19
CA SER A 232 -21.21 -0.51 -20.14
C SER A 232 -20.81 -1.54 -19.08
N ARG A 233 -21.79 -2.20 -18.44
CA ARG A 233 -21.50 -3.29 -17.49
C ARG A 233 -20.61 -4.37 -18.11
N ARG A 234 -20.79 -4.65 -19.41
CA ARG A 234 -19.97 -5.63 -20.14
C ARG A 234 -18.52 -5.19 -20.26
N ASP A 235 -18.27 -3.92 -20.55
CA ASP A 235 -16.91 -3.39 -20.67
C ASP A 235 -16.21 -3.33 -19.30
N ALA A 236 -16.91 -2.85 -18.28
CA ALA A 236 -16.40 -2.87 -16.91
C ALA A 236 -16.09 -4.30 -16.43
N SER A 237 -16.98 -5.25 -16.70
CA SER A 237 -16.75 -6.67 -16.41
C SER A 237 -15.51 -7.19 -17.11
N ARG A 238 -15.35 -6.93 -18.41
CA ARG A 238 -14.19 -7.39 -19.19
C ARG A 238 -12.86 -6.85 -18.66
N ALA A 239 -12.83 -5.57 -18.28
CA ALA A 239 -11.65 -4.96 -17.68
C ALA A 239 -11.31 -5.63 -16.33
N LEU A 240 -12.32 -5.83 -15.49
CA LEU A 240 -12.15 -6.49 -14.19
C LEU A 240 -11.72 -7.95 -14.32
N ASP A 241 -12.24 -8.69 -15.30
CA ASP A 241 -11.85 -10.09 -15.54
C ASP A 241 -10.36 -10.19 -15.91
N THR A 242 -9.82 -9.20 -16.64
CA THR A 242 -8.39 -9.10 -16.95
C THR A 242 -7.55 -8.87 -15.70
N GLY A 243 -7.95 -7.92 -14.85
CA GLY A 243 -7.28 -7.69 -13.56
C GLY A 243 -7.40 -8.88 -12.60
N ALA A 244 -8.56 -9.55 -12.58
CA ALA A 244 -8.80 -10.73 -11.76
C ALA A 244 -7.92 -11.90 -12.17
N ALA A 245 -7.74 -12.15 -13.46
CA ALA A 245 -6.81 -13.18 -13.96
C ALA A 245 -5.35 -12.90 -13.54
N PHE A 246 -4.94 -11.63 -13.55
CA PHE A 246 -3.61 -11.25 -13.07
C PHE A 246 -3.48 -11.38 -11.54
N ALA A 247 -4.51 -11.01 -10.78
CA ALA A 247 -4.56 -11.21 -9.34
C ALA A 247 -4.52 -12.71 -8.96
N ASP A 248 -5.20 -13.57 -9.72
CA ASP A 248 -5.16 -15.02 -9.54
C ASP A 248 -3.75 -15.59 -9.80
N THR A 249 -3.05 -15.07 -10.81
CA THR A 249 -1.63 -15.40 -11.04
C THR A 249 -0.76 -15.00 -9.85
N CYS A 250 -1.03 -13.84 -9.23
CA CYS A 250 -0.30 -13.39 -8.04
C CYS A 250 -0.59 -14.29 -6.82
N LEU A 251 -1.84 -14.74 -6.65
CA LEU A 251 -2.24 -15.71 -5.63
C LEU A 251 -1.53 -17.05 -5.83
N GLY A 252 -1.55 -17.60 -7.04
CA GLY A 252 -0.90 -18.87 -7.37
C GLY A 252 0.62 -18.85 -7.14
N ARG A 253 1.24 -17.68 -7.21
CA ARG A 253 2.67 -17.47 -6.92
C ARG A 253 2.96 -17.13 -5.45
N GLY A 254 1.94 -17.02 -4.60
CA GLY A 254 2.09 -16.67 -3.19
C GLY A 254 2.54 -15.23 -2.94
N LEU A 255 2.38 -14.32 -3.91
CA LEU A 255 2.74 -12.91 -3.76
C LEU A 255 1.72 -12.15 -2.92
N ILE A 256 0.45 -12.54 -3.03
CA ILE A 256 -0.68 -11.95 -2.31
C ILE A 256 -1.52 -13.04 -1.65
N LEU A 257 -2.38 -12.64 -0.73
CA LEU A 257 -3.29 -13.50 0.03
C LEU A 257 -4.77 -13.25 -0.33
N GLY A 258 -5.04 -12.11 -0.95
CA GLY A 258 -6.32 -11.80 -1.58
C GLY A 258 -6.33 -10.41 -2.19
N ALA A 259 -7.35 -10.16 -3.01
CA ALA A 259 -7.55 -8.89 -3.68
C ALA A 259 -9.04 -8.59 -3.85
N ALA A 260 -9.41 -7.30 -3.81
CA ALA A 260 -10.72 -6.82 -4.21
C ALA A 260 -10.56 -5.69 -5.22
N LEU A 261 -11.18 -5.85 -6.40
CA LEU A 261 -11.07 -4.96 -7.53
C LEU A 261 -12.44 -4.31 -7.79
N PHE A 262 -12.44 -3.00 -7.99
CA PHE A 262 -13.63 -2.18 -8.18
C PHE A 262 -13.52 -1.34 -9.45
N LEU A 263 -14.56 -1.37 -10.27
CA LEU A 263 -14.70 -0.51 -11.44
C LEU A 263 -16.19 -0.17 -11.65
N GLN A 264 -16.54 1.08 -11.39
CA GLN A 264 -17.91 1.59 -11.42
C GLN A 264 -18.84 0.71 -10.57
N SER A 265 -19.91 0.16 -11.14
CA SER A 265 -20.84 -0.72 -10.41
C SER A 265 -20.38 -2.18 -10.31
N GLU A 266 -19.24 -2.54 -10.90
CA GLU A 266 -18.77 -3.91 -10.97
C GLU A 266 -17.64 -4.19 -9.97
N THR A 267 -17.54 -5.43 -9.49
CA THR A 267 -16.57 -5.84 -8.47
C THR A 267 -16.08 -7.27 -8.71
N ARG A 268 -14.83 -7.54 -8.32
CA ARG A 268 -14.26 -8.89 -8.21
C ARG A 268 -13.55 -9.03 -6.86
N ILE A 269 -13.75 -10.15 -6.19
CA ILE A 269 -13.05 -10.49 -4.93
C ILE A 269 -12.38 -11.83 -5.12
N LEU A 270 -11.10 -11.92 -4.76
CA LEU A 270 -10.26 -13.09 -4.88
C LEU A 270 -9.53 -13.35 -3.55
N GLY A 271 -9.27 -14.62 -3.27
CA GLY A 271 -8.55 -15.06 -2.07
C GLY A 271 -9.39 -15.06 -0.80
N ARG A 272 -9.09 -15.99 0.10
CA ARG A 272 -9.86 -16.20 1.34
C ARG A 272 -9.66 -15.08 2.36
N ALA A 273 -8.54 -14.36 2.30
CA ALA A 273 -8.21 -13.31 3.26
C ALA A 273 -9.10 -12.05 3.13
N VAL A 274 -9.81 -11.89 2.02
CA VAL A 274 -10.63 -10.71 1.72
C VAL A 274 -12.13 -10.99 1.82
N LEU A 275 -12.51 -12.25 2.12
CA LEU A 275 -13.91 -12.59 2.31
C LEU A 275 -14.45 -11.94 3.60
N PRO A 276 -15.72 -11.48 3.60
CA PRO A 276 -16.37 -10.98 4.80
C PRO A 276 -16.26 -12.00 5.93
N ALA A 277 -16.04 -11.53 7.16
CA ALA A 277 -16.12 -12.41 8.30
C ALA A 277 -17.49 -13.10 8.32
N ALA A 278 -17.52 -14.43 8.48
CA ALA A 278 -18.76 -15.12 8.78
C ALA A 278 -19.41 -14.46 10.01
N PRO A 279 -20.75 -14.33 10.07
CA PRO A 279 -21.41 -13.89 11.29
C PRO A 279 -20.96 -14.79 12.45
N PRO A 280 -20.81 -14.25 13.68
CA PRO A 280 -20.47 -15.08 14.82
C PRO A 280 -21.48 -16.21 14.94
N GLU A 281 -21.00 -17.45 15.11
CA GLU A 281 -21.87 -18.57 15.46
C GLU A 281 -22.66 -18.19 16.72
N ALA A 282 -23.98 -18.31 16.64
CA ALA A 282 -24.84 -18.10 17.79
C ALA A 282 -24.38 -19.03 18.92
N PRO A 283 -24.29 -18.55 20.17
CA PRO A 283 -23.92 -19.42 21.28
C PRO A 283 -24.92 -20.59 21.32
N HIS A 284 -24.40 -21.81 21.27
CA HIS A 284 -25.19 -22.98 21.61
C HIS A 284 -25.78 -22.76 23.00
N GLY A 285 -27.12 -22.72 23.07
CA GLY A 285 -27.88 -22.46 24.28
C GLY A 285 -27.73 -23.54 25.35
#